data_AF-A0A9E0HJT5-F1
#
_entry.id   AF-A0A9E0HJT5-F1
#
_cell.length_a   1.000
_cell.length_b   1.000
_cell.length_c   1.000
_cell.angle_alpha   90.00
_cell.angle_beta   90.00
_cell.angle_gamma   90.00
#
_symmetry.space_group_name_H-M   'P 1'
#
loop_
_entity.id
_entity.type
_entity.pdbx_description
1 polymer ?
#
loop_
_entity_poly.entity_id
_entity_poly.type
_entity_poly.pdbx_seq_one_letter_code
_entity_poly.pdbx_strand_id
1 'polypeptide(L)'
;MRGIFRFHLLVLALCTVPSAAAQGVLYRSHEEFVAQRGEAVDRMVEVAPAMGRFVLCYEQAGARRQVPTRKLWGFMNRGVFYRIEQQDRLPVRLMAQGAIYYWENGFAHLHMQRDSTAASAFDYGHACYLSRDLAGDIVPAAFMPDDAKSASARFKAAWPAYKHLLEQIGEGNDMDQVRKLVVEYEVAVEEGRVSGP
;
A
#
# COMPACT_ATOMS: atom_id res chain seq x y z
N MET A 1 14.37 -64.70 -36.73
CA MET A 1 13.68 -63.40 -36.81
C MET A 1 13.62 -62.80 -35.41
N ARG A 2 14.45 -61.78 -35.11
CA ARG A 2 14.33 -60.96 -33.89
C ARG A 2 14.60 -59.52 -34.29
N GLY A 3 13.52 -58.75 -34.45
CA GLY A 3 13.57 -57.33 -34.77
C GLY A 3 13.83 -56.52 -33.51
N ILE A 4 14.89 -55.72 -33.50
CA ILE A 4 15.23 -54.79 -32.42
C ILE A 4 14.58 -53.46 -32.79
N PHE A 5 13.44 -53.15 -32.17
CA PHE A 5 12.81 -51.83 -32.25
C PHE A 5 13.56 -50.88 -31.31
N ARG A 6 14.35 -49.97 -31.86
CA ARG A 6 14.95 -48.84 -31.11
C ARG A 6 13.91 -47.74 -30.96
N PHE A 7 13.37 -47.59 -29.76
CA PHE A 7 12.56 -46.43 -29.37
C PHE A 7 13.46 -45.20 -29.26
N HIS A 8 13.26 -44.21 -30.13
CA HIS A 8 13.85 -42.88 -29.98
C HIS A 8 12.95 -42.06 -29.05
N LEU A 9 13.40 -41.86 -27.81
CA LEU A 9 12.76 -40.98 -26.84
C LEU A 9 13.05 -39.53 -27.25
N LEU A 10 12.10 -38.89 -27.92
CA LEU A 10 12.14 -37.47 -28.26
C LEU A 10 11.88 -36.66 -26.97
N VAL A 11 12.94 -36.18 -26.32
CA VAL A 11 12.82 -35.25 -25.19
C VAL A 11 12.48 -33.87 -25.73
N LEU A 12 11.19 -33.50 -25.69
CA LEU A 12 10.77 -32.12 -25.91
C LEU A 12 11.26 -31.28 -24.72
N ALA A 13 12.38 -30.58 -24.89
CA ALA A 13 12.77 -29.52 -23.98
C ALA A 13 11.78 -28.37 -24.15
N LEU A 14 10.76 -28.30 -23.28
CA LEU A 14 9.94 -27.12 -23.10
C LEU A 14 10.85 -26.00 -22.58
N CYS A 15 11.38 -25.19 -23.50
CA CYS A 15 11.96 -23.90 -23.17
C CYS A 15 10.83 -23.01 -22.63
N THR A 16 10.57 -23.07 -21.34
CA THR A 16 9.79 -22.06 -20.63
C THR A 16 10.60 -20.77 -20.74
N VAL A 17 10.29 -19.93 -21.74
CA VAL A 17 10.79 -18.56 -21.78
C VAL A 17 10.37 -17.95 -20.45
N PRO A 18 11.30 -17.43 -19.62
CA PRO A 18 10.92 -16.74 -18.42
C PRO A 18 10.05 -15.56 -18.84
N SER A 19 8.74 -15.68 -18.65
CA SER A 19 7.85 -14.55 -18.74
C SER A 19 8.39 -13.56 -17.70
N ALA A 20 8.80 -12.38 -18.16
CA ALA A 20 9.22 -11.32 -17.25
C ALA A 20 8.10 -11.16 -16.21
N ALA A 21 8.40 -11.54 -14.98
CA ALA A 21 7.39 -11.57 -13.93
C ALA A 21 6.78 -10.18 -13.82
N ALA A 22 5.43 -10.10 -13.84
CA ALA A 22 4.71 -8.85 -13.70
C ALA A 22 5.25 -8.07 -12.50
N GLN A 23 5.68 -6.82 -12.72
CA GLN A 23 6.28 -6.02 -11.65
C GLN A 23 5.22 -5.32 -10.79
N GLY A 24 3.95 -5.36 -11.20
CA GLY A 24 2.85 -4.78 -10.45
C GLY A 24 1.51 -5.45 -10.68
N VAL A 25 0.59 -5.16 -9.77
CA VAL A 25 -0.80 -5.66 -9.80
C VAL A 25 -1.74 -4.54 -9.37
N LEU A 26 -2.81 -4.29 -10.11
CA LEU A 26 -3.84 -3.31 -9.78
C LEU A 26 -5.05 -4.00 -9.16
N TYR A 27 -5.58 -3.46 -8.06
CA TYR A 27 -6.81 -3.95 -7.42
C TYR A 27 -7.88 -2.87 -7.43
N ARG A 28 -9.08 -3.21 -7.89
CA ARG A 28 -10.26 -2.35 -7.93
C ARG A 28 -11.05 -2.39 -6.63
N SER A 29 -10.93 -3.46 -5.86
CA SER A 29 -11.60 -3.66 -4.58
C SER A 29 -10.74 -4.44 -3.58
N HIS A 30 -11.15 -4.43 -2.32
CA HIS A 30 -10.50 -5.24 -1.27
C HIS A 30 -10.66 -6.74 -1.55
N GLU A 31 -11.81 -7.16 -2.07
CA GLU A 31 -12.10 -8.56 -2.40
C GLU A 31 -11.17 -9.07 -3.51
N GLU A 32 -10.84 -8.25 -4.50
CA GLU A 32 -9.83 -8.61 -5.50
C GLU A 32 -8.45 -8.81 -4.89
N PHE A 33 -8.07 -7.96 -3.91
CA PHE A 33 -6.81 -8.11 -3.20
C PHE A 33 -6.75 -9.40 -2.38
N VAL A 34 -7.77 -9.67 -1.55
CA VAL A 34 -7.86 -10.87 -0.73
C VAL A 34 -7.87 -12.13 -1.60
N ALA A 35 -8.58 -12.11 -2.72
CA ALA A 35 -8.62 -13.23 -3.66
C ALA A 35 -7.40 -13.31 -4.59
N GLN A 36 -6.47 -12.35 -4.51
CA GLN A 36 -5.31 -12.21 -5.42
C GLN A 36 -5.72 -12.17 -6.91
N ARG A 37 -6.87 -11.57 -7.22
CA ARG A 37 -7.44 -11.44 -8.58
C ARG A 37 -7.32 -10.02 -9.13
N GLY A 38 -6.12 -9.44 -9.06
CA GLY A 38 -5.85 -8.12 -9.62
C GLY A 38 -5.44 -8.16 -11.10
N GLU A 39 -5.41 -6.99 -11.73
CA GLU A 39 -4.90 -6.81 -13.10
C GLU A 39 -3.36 -6.73 -13.06
N ALA A 40 -2.70 -7.73 -13.63
CA ALA A 40 -1.24 -7.74 -13.76
C ALA A 40 -0.78 -6.68 -14.78
N VAL A 41 0.30 -5.98 -14.44
CA VAL A 41 0.94 -4.98 -15.31
C VAL A 41 2.44 -5.23 -15.40
N ASP A 42 3.04 -4.88 -16.53
CA ASP A 42 4.45 -5.15 -16.80
C ASP A 42 5.33 -4.30 -15.89
N ARG A 43 4.99 -3.01 -15.75
CA ARG A 43 5.75 -2.04 -14.96
C ARG A 43 4.87 -0.90 -14.45
N MET A 44 4.99 -0.57 -13.17
CA MET A 44 4.45 0.70 -12.65
C MET A 44 5.45 1.83 -12.94
N VAL A 45 4.93 2.97 -13.38
CA VAL A 45 5.77 4.11 -13.76
C VAL A 45 5.74 5.16 -12.67
N GLU A 46 4.57 5.73 -12.39
CA GLU A 46 4.41 6.85 -11.45
C GLU A 46 2.93 7.12 -11.16
N VAL A 47 2.66 7.86 -10.08
CA VAL A 47 1.38 8.56 -9.89
C VAL A 47 1.61 10.03 -10.21
N ALA A 48 0.76 10.61 -11.06
CA ALA A 48 0.92 11.99 -11.53
C ALA A 48 -0.43 12.73 -11.56
N PRO A 49 -0.41 14.07 -11.40
CA PRO A 49 -1.60 14.87 -11.60
C PRO A 49 -2.01 14.90 -13.09
N ALA A 50 -3.30 14.74 -13.34
CA ALA A 50 -3.95 14.84 -14.64
C ALA A 50 -5.32 15.50 -14.48
N MET A 51 -5.47 16.72 -15.01
CA MET A 51 -6.71 17.51 -14.96
C MET A 51 -7.30 17.67 -13.54
N GLY A 52 -6.46 18.04 -12.57
CA GLY A 52 -6.87 18.24 -11.17
C GLY A 52 -7.21 16.95 -10.41
N ARG A 53 -6.82 15.79 -10.93
CA ARG A 53 -6.97 14.48 -10.29
C ARG A 53 -5.66 13.71 -10.38
N PHE A 54 -5.55 12.58 -9.69
CA PHE A 54 -4.38 11.70 -9.82
C PHE A 54 -4.68 10.50 -10.73
N VAL A 55 -3.69 10.13 -11.53
CA VAL A 55 -3.67 8.91 -12.33
C VAL A 55 -2.41 8.11 -12.01
N LEU A 56 -2.56 6.79 -11.95
CA LEU A 56 -1.44 5.86 -11.95
C LEU A 56 -1.08 5.54 -13.40
N CYS A 57 0.17 5.80 -13.77
CA CYS A 57 0.76 5.45 -15.06
C CYS A 57 1.46 4.09 -14.95
N TYR A 58 1.22 3.21 -15.92
CA TYR A 58 1.84 1.88 -15.97
C TYR A 58 2.09 1.46 -17.42
N GLU A 59 2.92 0.45 -17.62
CA GLU A 59 3.14 -0.22 -18.90
C GLU A 59 2.44 -1.57 -18.91
N GLN A 60 1.81 -1.90 -20.04
CA GLN A 60 1.16 -3.18 -20.26
C GLN A 60 1.19 -3.51 -21.76
N ALA A 61 1.72 -4.68 -22.09
CA ALA A 61 1.97 -5.12 -23.46
C ALA A 61 2.80 -4.10 -24.26
N GLY A 62 3.82 -3.51 -23.63
CA GLY A 62 4.70 -2.52 -24.24
C GLY A 62 4.08 -1.14 -24.51
N ALA A 63 2.84 -0.89 -24.08
CA ALA A 63 2.17 0.40 -24.19
C ALA A 63 2.00 1.07 -22.82
N ARG A 64 2.24 2.38 -22.76
CA ARG A 64 1.94 3.18 -21.58
C ARG A 64 0.44 3.43 -21.47
N ARG A 65 -0.12 3.12 -20.29
CA ARG A 65 -1.53 3.28 -19.94
C ARG A 65 -1.67 4.13 -18.69
N GLN A 66 -2.88 4.63 -18.48
CA GLN A 66 -3.24 5.43 -17.31
C GLN A 66 -4.55 4.93 -16.71
N VAL A 67 -4.64 5.00 -15.39
CA VAL A 67 -5.86 4.68 -14.64
C VAL A 67 -6.07 5.72 -13.55
N PRO A 68 -7.26 6.34 -13.43
CA PRO A 68 -7.55 7.25 -12.33
C PRO A 68 -7.41 6.54 -10.98
N THR A 69 -6.74 7.15 -10.01
CA THR A 69 -6.54 6.54 -8.67
C THR A 69 -7.87 6.26 -7.97
N ARG A 70 -8.89 7.11 -8.17
CA ARG A 70 -10.26 6.89 -7.68
C ARG A 70 -10.96 5.62 -8.21
N LYS A 71 -10.38 4.95 -9.22
CA LYS A 71 -10.87 3.67 -9.77
C LYS A 71 -10.08 2.48 -9.21
N LEU A 72 -9.16 2.71 -8.28
CA LEU A 72 -8.35 1.69 -7.63
C LEU A 72 -8.67 1.69 -6.13
N TRP A 73 -8.59 0.51 -5.54
CA TRP A 73 -8.55 0.33 -4.10
C TRP A 73 -7.10 0.30 -3.59
N GLY A 74 -6.21 -0.37 -4.34
CA GLY A 74 -4.79 -0.45 -4.05
C GLY A 74 -4.01 -1.08 -5.20
N PHE A 75 -2.70 -1.21 -5.05
CA PHE A 75 -1.83 -1.85 -6.04
C PHE A 75 -0.53 -2.38 -5.41
N MET A 76 0.07 -3.39 -6.05
CA MET A 76 1.43 -3.82 -5.79
C MET A 76 2.39 -3.11 -6.77
N ASN A 77 3.53 -2.67 -6.26
CA ASN A 77 4.67 -2.25 -7.07
C ASN A 77 5.95 -2.88 -6.53
N ARG A 78 6.60 -3.77 -7.31
CA ARG A 78 7.83 -4.48 -6.93
C ARG A 78 7.71 -5.16 -5.55
N GLY A 79 6.58 -5.82 -5.31
CA GLY A 79 6.30 -6.52 -4.04
C GLY A 79 5.89 -5.61 -2.88
N VAL A 80 5.86 -4.28 -3.05
CA VAL A 80 5.38 -3.34 -2.04
C VAL A 80 3.91 -3.02 -2.28
N PHE A 81 3.12 -3.07 -1.21
CA PHE A 81 1.69 -2.79 -1.25
C PHE A 81 1.38 -1.30 -0.99
N TYR A 82 0.51 -0.76 -1.83
CA TYR A 82 -0.04 0.59 -1.72
C TYR A 82 -1.57 0.55 -1.70
N ARG A 83 -2.18 1.40 -0.88
CA ARG A 83 -3.62 1.68 -0.88
C ARG A 83 -3.88 3.07 -1.44
N ILE A 84 -5.09 3.28 -1.97
CA ILE A 84 -5.57 4.62 -2.28
C ILE A 84 -6.40 5.12 -1.11
N GLU A 85 -5.98 6.21 -0.46
CA GLU A 85 -6.79 6.82 0.61
C GLU A 85 -8.06 7.48 0.05
N GLN A 86 -9.11 7.52 0.87
CA GLN A 86 -10.47 7.76 0.42
C GLN A 86 -10.79 9.23 0.13
N GLN A 87 -10.10 10.18 0.76
CA GLN A 87 -10.42 11.60 0.71
C GLN A 87 -9.78 12.27 -0.52
N ASP A 88 -8.45 12.28 -0.60
CA ASP A 88 -7.69 12.99 -1.63
C ASP A 88 -7.27 12.08 -2.81
N ARG A 89 -7.56 10.77 -2.68
CA ARG A 89 -7.25 9.71 -3.65
C ARG A 89 -5.75 9.57 -3.93
N LEU A 90 -4.95 9.76 -2.89
CA LEU A 90 -3.49 9.63 -2.92
C LEU A 90 -3.07 8.18 -2.61
N PRO A 91 -1.96 7.69 -3.16
CA PRO A 91 -1.37 6.44 -2.74
C PRO A 91 -0.77 6.59 -1.32
N VAL A 92 -0.92 5.56 -0.50
CA VAL A 92 -0.21 5.38 0.77
C VAL A 92 0.44 4.00 0.80
N ARG A 93 1.67 3.90 1.30
CA ARG A 93 2.43 2.64 1.41
C ARG A 93 2.14 1.99 2.76
N LEU A 94 1.84 0.69 2.77
CA LEU A 94 1.73 -0.06 4.01
C LEU A 94 3.12 -0.26 4.63
N MET A 95 3.26 0.11 5.90
CA MET A 95 4.53 0.03 6.64
C MET A 95 4.48 -0.98 7.77
N ALA A 96 3.36 -1.06 8.49
CA ALA A 96 3.14 -2.05 9.54
C ALA A 96 1.68 -2.53 9.55
N GLN A 97 1.50 -3.80 9.89
CA GLN A 97 0.22 -4.47 10.06
C GLN A 97 0.24 -5.19 11.41
N GLY A 98 -0.53 -4.68 12.38
CA GLY A 98 -0.60 -5.21 13.73
C GLY A 98 -1.87 -4.79 14.44
N ALA A 99 -1.75 -4.34 15.69
CA ALA A 99 -2.87 -3.77 16.46
C ALA A 99 -3.51 -2.53 15.78
N ILE A 100 -2.75 -1.86 14.90
CA ILE A 100 -3.21 -0.79 14.03
C ILE A 100 -2.46 -0.90 12.70
N TYR A 101 -3.06 -0.42 11.60
CA TYR A 101 -2.39 -0.38 10.31
C TYR A 101 -1.74 0.99 10.14
N TYR A 102 -0.42 1.00 9.95
CA TYR A 102 0.36 2.21 9.76
C TYR A 102 0.81 2.35 8.32
N TRP A 103 0.60 3.54 7.78
CA TRP A 103 0.88 3.86 6.39
C TRP A 103 1.71 5.14 6.27
N GLU A 104 2.46 5.24 5.20
CA GLU A 104 3.26 6.43 4.86
C GLU A 104 2.91 6.99 3.49
N ASN A 105 3.31 8.23 3.25
CA ASN A 105 3.06 8.94 2.00
C ASN A 105 3.54 8.13 0.78
N GLY A 106 2.60 7.69 -0.06
CA GLY A 106 2.92 6.82 -1.19
C GLY A 106 3.72 7.53 -2.29
N PHE A 107 3.57 8.85 -2.47
CA PHE A 107 4.37 9.59 -3.46
C PHE A 107 5.85 9.57 -3.11
N ALA A 108 6.19 9.91 -1.86
CA ALA A 108 7.58 9.87 -1.39
C ALA A 108 8.19 8.49 -1.62
N HIS A 109 7.46 7.42 -1.27
CA HIS A 109 7.94 6.04 -1.46
C HIS A 109 8.07 5.64 -2.93
N LEU A 110 7.14 6.05 -3.80
CA LEU A 110 7.25 5.80 -5.23
C LEU A 110 8.46 6.52 -5.84
N HIS A 111 8.74 7.76 -5.43
CA HIS A 111 9.94 8.49 -5.84
C HIS A 111 11.21 7.80 -5.35
N MET A 112 11.26 7.40 -4.08
CA MET A 112 12.38 6.63 -3.52
C MET A 112 12.64 5.34 -4.30
N GLN A 113 11.59 4.60 -4.69
CA GLN A 113 11.72 3.40 -5.50
C GLN A 113 12.17 3.65 -6.94
N ARG A 114 11.73 4.76 -7.55
CA ARG A 114 12.11 5.17 -8.91
C ARG A 114 13.57 5.58 -8.96
N ASP A 115 13.97 6.43 -8.01
CA ASP A 115 15.26 7.11 -8.01
C ASP A 115 16.31 6.34 -7.17
N SER A 116 15.91 5.24 -6.53
CA SER A 116 16.74 4.42 -5.63
C SER A 116 17.35 5.24 -4.49
N THR A 117 16.58 6.16 -3.91
CA THR A 117 17.01 7.03 -2.80
C THR A 117 16.45 6.56 -1.46
N ALA A 118 17.14 6.92 -0.37
CA ALA A 118 16.71 6.62 1.00
C ALA A 118 15.61 7.57 1.52
N ALA A 119 15.43 8.73 0.87
CA ALA A 119 14.44 9.73 1.23
C ALA A 119 13.94 10.47 -0.01
N SER A 120 12.70 10.97 0.07
CA SER A 120 12.10 11.88 -0.90
C SER A 120 11.13 12.80 -0.17
N ALA A 121 11.03 14.05 -0.63
CA ALA A 121 9.93 14.92 -0.28
C ALA A 121 8.63 14.46 -0.96
N PHE A 122 7.50 15.01 -0.50
CA PHE A 122 6.19 14.86 -1.12
C PHE A 122 5.47 16.22 -1.16
N ASP A 123 4.67 16.43 -2.20
CA ASP A 123 3.92 17.69 -2.40
C ASP A 123 2.46 17.59 -1.97
N TYR A 124 1.94 16.37 -1.78
CA TYR A 124 0.52 16.11 -1.56
C TYR A 124 0.28 15.18 -0.36
N GLY A 125 -0.75 15.49 0.41
CA GLY A 125 -1.21 14.68 1.54
C GLY A 125 -0.41 14.89 2.81
N HIS A 126 -0.37 13.86 3.64
CA HIS A 126 0.29 13.84 4.94
C HIS A 126 1.51 12.91 4.91
N ALA A 127 2.42 13.08 5.87
CA ALA A 127 3.60 12.23 5.99
C ALA A 127 3.21 10.78 6.30
N CYS A 128 2.22 10.58 7.17
CA CYS A 128 1.75 9.26 7.58
C CYS A 128 0.26 9.23 7.89
N TYR A 129 -0.30 8.03 7.89
CA TYR A 129 -1.72 7.74 8.02
C TYR A 129 -1.93 6.48 8.87
N LEU A 130 -3.15 6.33 9.37
CA LEU A 130 -3.59 5.18 10.15
C LEU A 130 -4.89 4.59 9.59
N SER A 131 -5.09 3.30 9.76
CA SER A 131 -6.40 2.67 9.64
C SER A 131 -6.57 1.59 10.70
N ARG A 132 -7.83 1.26 11.03
CA ARG A 132 -8.13 0.18 11.99
C ARG A 132 -7.74 -1.18 11.40
N ASP A 133 -8.12 -1.39 10.15
CA ASP A 133 -7.89 -2.62 9.42
C ASP A 133 -7.47 -2.31 7.98
N LEU A 134 -7.16 -3.37 7.22
CA LEU A 134 -6.69 -3.26 5.85
C LEU A 134 -7.74 -2.68 4.89
N ALA A 135 -9.04 -2.84 5.18
CA ALA A 135 -10.17 -2.49 4.30
C ALA A 135 -10.85 -1.16 4.66
N GLY A 136 -10.71 -0.73 5.91
CA GLY A 136 -11.34 0.44 6.49
C GLY A 136 -10.81 1.78 5.98
N ASP A 137 -11.29 2.84 6.63
CA ASP A 137 -10.89 4.20 6.30
C ASP A 137 -9.45 4.48 6.72
N ILE A 138 -8.70 5.11 5.81
CA ILE A 138 -7.36 5.60 6.05
C ILE A 138 -7.49 7.07 6.43
N VAL A 139 -6.95 7.44 7.59
CA VAL A 139 -7.01 8.80 8.12
C VAL A 139 -5.61 9.35 8.35
N PRO A 140 -5.39 10.67 8.20
CA PRO A 140 -4.12 11.29 8.55
C PRO A 140 -3.74 10.99 10.01
N ALA A 141 -2.46 10.68 10.26
CA ALA A 141 -1.94 10.51 11.62
C ALA A 141 -1.67 11.86 12.30
N ALA A 142 -2.67 12.75 12.28
CA ALA A 142 -2.64 14.08 12.87
C ALA A 142 -3.98 14.32 13.59
N PHE A 143 -3.92 14.60 14.89
CA PHE A 143 -5.05 14.67 15.80
C PHE A 143 -4.97 15.97 16.61
N MET A 144 -5.58 17.03 16.09
CA MET A 144 -5.64 18.31 16.80
C MET A 144 -6.61 18.24 18.00
N PRO A 145 -6.28 18.81 19.17
CA PRO A 145 -7.12 18.72 20.37
C PRO A 145 -8.57 19.21 20.19
N ASP A 146 -8.75 20.29 19.43
CA ASP A 146 -10.05 20.97 19.24
C ASP A 146 -10.74 20.61 17.92
N ASP A 147 -10.21 19.62 17.19
CA ASP A 147 -10.81 19.17 15.95
C ASP A 147 -11.85 18.08 16.20
N ALA A 148 -13.11 18.42 15.91
CA ALA A 148 -14.26 17.52 16.04
C ALA A 148 -14.79 17.04 14.67
N LYS A 149 -14.23 17.51 13.55
CA LYS A 149 -14.85 17.35 12.22
C LYS A 149 -14.01 16.57 11.23
N SER A 150 -12.69 16.52 11.39
CA SER A 150 -11.82 15.79 10.45
C SER A 150 -12.07 14.28 10.46
N ALA A 151 -11.52 13.61 9.45
CA ALA A 151 -11.48 12.16 9.41
C ALA A 151 -10.76 11.58 10.65
N SER A 152 -9.67 12.20 11.09
CA SER A 152 -8.90 11.80 12.27
C SER A 152 -9.72 11.95 13.57
N ALA A 153 -10.47 13.05 13.71
CA ALA A 153 -11.39 13.25 14.84
C ALA A 153 -12.46 12.15 14.92
N ARG A 154 -13.08 11.84 13.77
CA ARG A 154 -14.08 10.75 13.68
C ARG A 154 -13.48 9.38 13.97
N PHE A 155 -12.26 9.12 13.49
CA PHE A 155 -11.53 7.89 13.78
C PHE A 155 -11.26 7.73 15.28
N LYS A 156 -10.79 8.80 15.93
CA LYS A 156 -10.57 8.83 17.39
C LYS A 156 -11.85 8.54 18.17
N ALA A 157 -12.98 9.09 17.73
CA ALA A 157 -14.28 8.85 18.37
C ALA A 157 -14.80 7.42 18.15
N ALA A 158 -14.58 6.84 16.96
CA ALA A 158 -15.03 5.49 16.62
C ALA A 158 -14.22 4.38 17.32
N TRP A 159 -12.95 4.65 17.65
CA TRP A 159 -12.01 3.65 18.18
C TRP A 159 -11.37 4.09 19.50
N PRO A 160 -12.13 4.12 20.61
CA PRO A 160 -11.62 4.57 21.91
C PRO A 160 -10.46 3.70 22.45
N ALA A 161 -10.30 2.46 21.98
CA ALA A 161 -9.16 1.60 22.31
C ALA A 161 -7.81 2.22 21.88
N TYR A 162 -7.80 3.03 20.82
CA TYR A 162 -6.58 3.70 20.36
C TYR A 162 -6.31 5.03 21.08
N LYS A 163 -7.19 5.49 21.98
CA LYS A 163 -7.15 6.85 22.54
C LYS A 163 -5.76 7.25 23.02
N HIS A 164 -5.07 6.39 23.77
CA HIS A 164 -3.75 6.67 24.31
C HIS A 164 -2.71 6.93 23.21
N LEU A 165 -2.66 6.08 22.17
CA LEU A 165 -1.78 6.25 21.02
C LEU A 165 -2.09 7.56 20.27
N LEU A 166 -3.37 7.81 19.97
CA LEU A 166 -3.76 8.97 19.18
C LEU A 166 -3.50 10.30 19.91
N GLU A 167 -3.59 10.31 21.24
CA GLU A 167 -3.21 11.46 22.07
C GLU A 167 -1.70 11.71 22.10
N GLN A 168 -0.89 10.65 22.08
CA GLN A 168 0.57 10.78 22.00
C GLN A 168 1.06 11.24 20.63
N ILE A 169 0.39 10.82 19.55
CA ILE A 169 0.67 11.32 18.20
C ILE A 169 0.39 12.83 18.13
N GLY A 170 -0.73 13.28 18.73
CA GLY A 170 -1.10 14.69 18.76
C GLY A 170 -1.21 15.28 17.36
N GLU A 171 -0.71 16.50 17.15
CA GLU A 171 -0.74 17.17 15.84
C GLU A 171 0.18 16.51 14.80
N GLY A 172 1.13 15.67 15.24
CA GLY A 172 1.76 14.60 14.46
C GLY A 172 2.32 14.94 13.07
N ASN A 173 3.42 15.69 13.00
CA ASN A 173 4.15 15.93 11.74
C ASN A 173 5.46 15.13 11.61
N ASP A 174 5.96 14.60 12.73
CA ASP A 174 7.23 13.84 12.78
C ASP A 174 6.97 12.35 12.55
N MET A 175 7.30 11.90 11.33
CA MET A 175 7.08 10.52 10.91
C MET A 175 7.86 9.50 11.77
N ASP A 176 9.08 9.83 12.20
CA ASP A 176 9.91 8.90 12.98
C ASP A 176 9.37 8.74 14.39
N GLN A 177 8.87 9.82 14.99
CA GLN A 177 8.16 9.75 16.26
C GLN A 177 6.87 8.93 16.13
N VAL A 178 6.08 9.10 15.07
CA VAL A 178 4.86 8.30 14.87
C VAL A 178 5.18 6.82 14.68
N ARG A 179 6.21 6.47 13.90
CA ARG A 179 6.68 5.07 13.76
C ARG A 179 6.99 4.45 15.11
N LYS A 180 7.76 5.17 15.94
CA LYS A 180 8.13 4.72 17.29
C LYS A 180 6.88 4.46 18.14
N LEU A 181 5.93 5.40 18.18
CA LEU A 181 4.71 5.27 18.96
C LEU A 181 3.84 4.10 18.50
N VAL A 182 3.73 3.86 17.19
CA VAL A 182 3.00 2.70 16.64
C VAL A 182 3.62 1.38 17.13
N VAL A 183 4.95 1.26 17.04
CA VAL A 183 5.67 0.07 17.50
C VAL A 183 5.51 -0.13 19.01
N GLU A 184 5.66 0.94 19.81
CA GLU A 184 5.48 0.87 21.26
C GLU A 184 4.04 0.47 21.65
N TYR A 185 3.05 0.96 20.92
CA TYR A 185 1.64 0.60 21.11
C TYR A 185 1.39 -0.87 20.78
N GLU A 186 1.93 -1.38 19.67
CA GLU A 186 1.81 -2.78 19.27
C GLU A 186 2.37 -3.72 20.34
N VAL A 187 3.60 -3.44 20.81
CA VAL A 187 4.22 -4.19 21.92
C VAL A 187 3.37 -4.12 23.19
N ALA A 188 2.80 -2.95 23.51
CA ALA A 188 1.94 -2.82 24.69
C ALA A 188 0.64 -3.62 24.60
N VAL A 189 0.07 -3.77 23.39
CA VAL A 189 -1.11 -4.61 23.15
C VAL A 189 -0.74 -6.10 23.30
N GLU A 190 0.38 -6.53 22.71
CA GLU A 190 0.85 -7.92 22.82
C GLU A 190 1.13 -8.34 24.26
N GLU A 191 1.69 -7.43 25.07
CA GLU A 191 1.96 -7.64 26.49
C GLU A 191 0.72 -7.48 27.39
N GLY A 192 -0.44 -7.13 26.83
CA GLY A 192 -1.67 -6.89 27.58
C GLY A 192 -1.64 -5.66 28.49
N ARG A 193 -0.71 -4.72 28.27
CA ARG A 193 -0.60 -3.45 29.01
C ARG A 193 -1.68 -2.45 28.60
N VAL A 194 -2.14 -2.53 27.36
CA VAL A 194 -3.27 -1.74 26.84
C VAL A 194 -4.24 -2.64 26.09
N SER A 195 -5.51 -2.25 26.03
CA SER A 195 -6.51 -2.99 25.25
C SER A 195 -6.23 -2.86 23.76
N GLY A 196 -6.04 -3.99 23.08
CA GLY A 196 -6.08 -4.07 21.63
C GLY A 196 -7.52 -3.97 21.09
N PRO A 197 -7.68 -3.72 19.78
CA PRO A 197 -8.97 -3.79 19.09
C PRO A 197 -9.53 -5.21 19.01
#